data_AF-A0A0S2FGE6-F1
#
_entry.id   AF-A0A0S2FGE6-F1
#
_cell.length_a   1.000
_cell.length_b   1.000
_cell.length_c   1.000
_cell.angle_alpha   90.00
_cell.angle_beta   90.00
_cell.angle_gamma   90.00
#
_symmetry.space_group_name_H-M   'P 1'
#
loop_
_entity.id
_entity.type
_entity.pdbx_description
1 polymer ?
#
loop_
_entity_poly.entity_id
_entity_poly.type
_entity_poly.pdbx_seq_one_letter_code
_entity_poly.pdbx_strand_id
1 'polypeptide(L)'
;MFAASLAAACAHGLPHPAEESRMNAQPDTTTAAADTRLRVQDGQEVSLHAEFHYSADANTVLVRYRLRNGSADRALAVFDRGVYGERAGAVFNPGPVGAPRVEQQDGGTVLLHAPGAAAATASADPLGSAPLAVELKPGAELSDQFVHRFTGTDAPKRLRWCVAVAAFDEKQYRNPVKTDHGPIWTATGDTSAGRQLLCTPWYDVGTARFVE
;
A
#
# COMPACT_ATOMS: atom_id res chain seq x y z
N MET A 1 -71.09 47.39 10.97
CA MET A 1 -70.64 46.24 10.15
C MET A 1 -70.67 45.00 11.04
N PHE A 2 -71.33 43.95 10.54
CA PHE A 2 -71.22 42.52 10.86
C PHE A 2 -69.74 42.08 11.06
N ALA A 3 -69.30 41.01 11.72
CA ALA A 3 -69.82 39.79 12.37
C ALA A 3 -68.69 39.30 13.34
N ALA A 4 -68.94 38.86 14.56
CA ALA A 4 -69.16 37.46 15.00
C ALA A 4 -68.25 36.38 14.36
N SER A 5 -67.47 35.67 15.19
CA SER A 5 -67.28 34.18 15.25
C SER A 5 -66.01 33.86 16.07
N LEU A 6 -66.04 33.20 17.23
CA LEU A 6 -66.42 31.81 17.61
C LEU A 6 -65.35 30.74 17.29
N ALA A 7 -65.36 29.73 18.18
CA ALA A 7 -64.77 28.38 18.12
C ALA A 7 -63.37 28.22 18.77
N ALA A 8 -63.23 27.54 19.92
CA ALA A 8 -63.35 26.10 20.21
C ALA A 8 -61.94 25.48 20.28
N ALA A 9 -61.41 25.12 21.46
CA ALA A 9 -61.58 23.82 22.14
C ALA A 9 -61.14 22.62 21.28
N CYS A 10 -60.07 21.92 21.68
CA CYS A 10 -60.14 20.54 22.18
C CYS A 10 -58.76 19.91 22.43
N ALA A 11 -58.80 18.87 23.24
CA ALA A 11 -57.74 18.22 23.99
C ALA A 11 -56.95 17.14 23.24
N HIS A 12 -55.72 16.94 23.74
CA HIS A 12 -54.95 15.69 23.95
C HIS A 12 -54.57 14.77 22.76
N GLY A 13 -53.26 14.58 22.60
CA GLY A 13 -52.65 13.43 21.93
C GLY A 13 -51.44 12.93 22.72
N LEU A 14 -51.43 11.64 23.05
CA LEU A 14 -50.42 10.91 23.83
C LEU A 14 -49.05 10.85 23.11
N PRO A 15 -47.92 10.72 23.84
CA PRO A 15 -46.62 10.47 23.23
C PRO A 15 -46.52 9.04 22.68
N HIS A 16 -46.06 8.93 21.43
CA HIS A 16 -45.73 7.65 20.78
C HIS A 16 -44.55 6.96 21.48
N PRO A 17 -44.51 5.61 21.53
CA PRO A 17 -43.30 4.89 21.90
C PRO A 17 -42.25 5.11 20.80
N ALA A 18 -41.03 5.48 21.21
CA ALA A 18 -39.91 5.60 20.30
C ALA A 18 -39.60 4.22 19.70
N GLU A 19 -39.80 4.11 18.38
CA GLU A 19 -39.28 3.01 17.58
C GLU A 19 -37.76 2.96 17.77
N GLU A 20 -37.27 1.81 18.24
CA GLU A 20 -35.85 1.48 18.25
C GLU A 20 -35.30 1.65 16.84
N SER A 21 -34.60 2.76 16.62
CA SER A 21 -33.72 2.93 15.49
C SER A 21 -32.71 1.79 15.53
N ARG A 22 -32.95 0.76 14.73
CA ARG A 22 -31.98 -0.28 14.42
C ARG A 22 -30.76 0.42 13.85
N MET A 23 -29.78 0.67 14.72
CA MET A 23 -28.44 1.04 14.35
C MET A 23 -27.99 0.00 13.33
N ASN A 24 -27.82 0.42 12.08
CA ASN A 24 -27.16 -0.39 11.06
C ASN A 24 -25.83 -0.82 11.66
N ALA A 25 -25.73 -2.10 12.04
CA ALA A 25 -24.46 -2.73 12.32
C ALA A 25 -23.67 -2.68 11.02
N GLN A 26 -22.80 -1.69 10.91
CA GLN A 26 -21.78 -1.66 9.88
C GLN A 26 -20.99 -2.96 10.05
N PRO A 27 -20.83 -3.79 8.99
CA PRO A 27 -20.13 -5.06 9.14
C PRO A 27 -18.75 -4.80 9.72
N ASP A 28 -18.42 -5.54 10.79
CA ASP A 28 -17.13 -5.50 11.47
C ASP A 28 -16.03 -5.75 10.44
N THR A 29 -15.44 -4.66 9.95
CA THR A 29 -14.36 -4.67 8.98
C THR A 29 -13.10 -4.98 9.75
N THR A 30 -12.84 -6.28 9.92
CA THR A 30 -11.65 -6.75 10.65
C THR A 30 -10.41 -6.36 9.86
N THR A 31 -9.77 -5.29 10.31
CA THR A 31 -8.48 -4.81 9.81
C THR A 31 -7.41 -5.56 10.58
N ALA A 32 -6.57 -6.33 9.89
CA ALA A 32 -5.40 -6.93 10.51
C ALA A 32 -4.18 -6.05 10.25
N ALA A 33 -3.34 -5.89 11.26
CA ALA A 33 -2.06 -5.21 11.16
C ALA A 33 -0.92 -6.18 11.50
N ALA A 34 0.23 -5.99 10.88
CA ALA A 34 1.46 -6.67 11.24
C ALA A 34 2.66 -5.72 11.19
N ASP A 35 3.61 -6.00 12.08
CA ASP A 35 4.90 -5.33 12.13
C ASP A 35 5.99 -6.30 11.70
N THR A 36 6.89 -5.85 10.82
CA THR A 36 8.08 -6.59 10.40
C THR A 36 9.28 -5.69 10.54
N ARG A 37 10.41 -6.26 10.97
CA ARG A 37 11.69 -5.55 11.05
C ARG A 37 12.76 -6.32 10.32
N LEU A 38 13.66 -5.59 9.67
CA LEU A 38 14.82 -6.12 8.99
C LEU A 38 16.02 -5.24 9.30
N ARG A 39 17.21 -5.83 9.37
CA ARG A 39 18.47 -5.11 9.24
C ARG A 39 18.97 -5.26 7.82
N VAL A 40 19.13 -4.13 7.13
CA VAL A 40 19.73 -4.17 5.80
C VAL A 40 21.23 -4.48 5.88
N GLN A 41 21.89 -4.88 4.79
CA GLN A 41 23.26 -5.43 4.76
C GLN A 41 24.31 -4.60 5.52
N ASP A 42 24.10 -3.29 5.66
CA ASP A 42 25.00 -2.40 6.40
C ASP A 42 24.52 -2.06 7.83
N GLY A 43 23.67 -2.91 8.43
CA GLY A 43 23.19 -2.80 9.81
C GLY A 43 22.11 -1.75 10.06
N GLN A 44 21.61 -1.06 9.03
CA GLN A 44 20.51 -0.10 9.15
C GLN A 44 19.19 -0.81 9.44
N GLU A 45 18.50 -0.38 10.48
CA GLU A 45 17.19 -0.95 10.85
C GLU A 45 16.08 -0.35 9.99
N VAL A 46 15.21 -1.21 9.48
CA VAL A 46 14.01 -0.84 8.72
C VAL A 46 12.83 -1.55 9.37
N SER A 47 11.75 -0.81 9.62
CA SER A 47 10.50 -1.39 10.11
C SER A 47 9.36 -1.10 9.15
N LEU A 48 8.54 -2.12 8.91
CA LEU A 48 7.32 -2.05 8.14
C LEU A 48 6.14 -2.38 9.05
N HIS A 49 5.19 -1.45 9.11
CA HIS A 49 3.84 -1.71 9.60
C HIS A 49 2.91 -1.81 8.39
N ALA A 50 2.14 -2.89 8.28
CA ALA A 50 1.21 -3.10 7.18
C ALA A 50 -0.16 -3.52 7.68
N GLU A 51 -1.21 -2.95 7.09
CA GLU A 51 -2.61 -3.29 7.34
C GLU A 51 -3.22 -3.84 6.06
N PHE A 52 -3.87 -5.01 6.17
CA PHE A 52 -4.50 -5.68 5.04
C PHE A 52 -6.02 -5.65 5.21
N HIS A 53 -6.70 -5.30 4.12
CA HIS A 53 -8.16 -5.38 4.03
C HIS A 53 -8.52 -6.13 2.75
N TYR A 54 -8.95 -7.37 2.88
CA TYR A 54 -9.42 -8.17 1.76
C TYR A 54 -10.94 -8.01 1.57
N SER A 55 -11.37 -7.82 0.33
CA SER A 55 -12.77 -7.79 -0.10
C SER A 55 -13.04 -9.00 -1.00
N ALA A 56 -13.85 -9.93 -0.50
CA ALA A 56 -14.24 -11.12 -1.26
C ALA A 56 -15.07 -10.76 -2.50
N ASP A 57 -16.03 -9.84 -2.35
CA ASP A 57 -16.94 -9.43 -3.43
C ASP A 57 -16.19 -8.82 -4.62
N ALA A 58 -15.16 -8.03 -4.34
CA ALA A 58 -14.34 -7.38 -5.38
C ALA A 58 -13.15 -8.24 -5.82
N ASN A 59 -12.84 -9.31 -5.08
CA ASN A 59 -11.59 -10.06 -5.12
C ASN A 59 -10.36 -9.11 -5.12
N THR A 60 -10.34 -8.19 -4.15
CA THR A 60 -9.28 -7.20 -3.99
C THR A 60 -8.68 -7.22 -2.60
N VAL A 61 -7.43 -6.79 -2.49
CA VAL A 61 -6.82 -6.43 -1.21
C VAL A 61 -6.35 -4.98 -1.26
N LEU A 62 -6.72 -4.22 -0.24
CA LEU A 62 -6.11 -2.93 0.09
C LEU A 62 -4.99 -3.18 1.10
N VAL A 63 -3.80 -2.71 0.76
CA VAL A 63 -2.64 -2.71 1.65
C VAL A 63 -2.32 -1.26 2.00
N ARG A 64 -2.40 -0.92 3.28
CA ARG A 64 -1.88 0.34 3.84
C ARG A 64 -0.59 0.06 4.57
N TYR A 65 0.38 0.96 4.48
CA TYR A 65 1.65 0.73 5.17
C TYR A 65 2.32 1.99 5.66
N ARG A 66 3.17 1.79 6.66
CA ARG A 66 4.16 2.75 7.15
C ARG A 66 5.52 2.07 7.18
N LEU A 67 6.47 2.60 6.42
CA LEU A 67 7.85 2.13 6.38
C LEU A 67 8.74 3.19 7.03
N ARG A 68 9.44 2.81 8.09
CA ARG A 68 10.35 3.71 8.81
C ARG A 68 11.80 3.34 8.56
N ASN A 69 12.59 4.34 8.22
CA ASN A 69 14.04 4.26 8.21
C ASN A 69 14.57 4.52 9.63
N GLY A 70 15.07 3.48 10.29
CA GLY A 70 15.62 3.55 11.65
C GLY A 70 17.05 4.07 11.74
N SER A 71 17.75 4.32 10.63
CA SER A 71 19.08 4.91 10.65
C SER A 71 19.03 6.40 11.00
N ALA A 72 20.03 6.87 11.74
CA ALA A 72 20.19 8.28 12.10
C ALA A 72 20.94 9.11 11.03
N ASP A 73 21.63 8.47 10.10
CA ASP A 73 22.62 9.10 9.22
C ASP A 73 22.55 8.65 7.75
N ARG A 74 21.85 7.57 7.43
CA ARG A 74 21.79 6.99 6.09
C ARG A 74 20.36 6.95 5.55
N ALA A 75 20.20 7.35 4.30
CA ALA A 75 18.95 7.23 3.59
C ALA A 75 18.70 5.78 3.14
N LEU A 76 17.44 5.45 2.89
CA LEU A 76 16.98 4.15 2.41
C LEU A 76 16.36 4.31 1.03
N ALA A 77 16.66 3.39 0.12
CA ALA A 77 15.95 3.25 -1.15
C ALA A 77 14.78 2.26 -0.97
N VAL A 78 13.56 2.67 -1.34
CA VAL A 78 12.35 1.84 -1.29
C VAL A 78 11.80 1.62 -2.70
N PHE A 79 11.69 0.36 -3.14
CA PHE A 79 11.38 0.00 -4.52
C PHE A 79 9.91 -0.42 -4.73
N ASP A 80 8.98 0.45 -4.35
CA ASP A 80 7.53 0.22 -4.46
C ASP A 80 6.87 0.94 -5.66
N ARG A 81 7.63 1.73 -6.41
CA ARG A 81 7.13 2.55 -7.54
C ARG A 81 7.16 1.84 -8.89
N GLY A 82 7.71 0.62 -8.95
CA GLY A 82 7.82 -0.18 -10.16
C GLY A 82 9.02 0.22 -11.02
N VAL A 83 8.84 0.27 -12.34
CA VAL A 83 9.90 0.61 -13.31
C VAL A 83 9.46 1.77 -14.21
N TYR A 84 10.44 2.54 -14.69
CA TYR A 84 10.24 3.78 -15.45
C TYR A 84 9.34 3.58 -16.69
N GLY A 85 9.69 2.63 -17.57
CA GLY A 85 9.02 2.43 -18.87
C GLY A 85 7.67 1.71 -18.84
N GLU A 86 7.22 1.15 -17.70
CA GLU A 86 5.91 0.46 -17.61
C GLU A 86 4.75 1.43 -17.37
N ARG A 87 5.03 2.71 -17.13
CA ARG A 87 4.02 3.78 -16.99
C ARG A 87 3.78 4.50 -18.31
N ALA A 88 3.18 3.79 -19.27
CA ALA A 88 2.81 4.33 -20.57
C ALA A 88 1.60 5.29 -20.47
N GLY A 89 1.86 6.58 -20.40
CA GLY A 89 0.86 7.66 -20.46
C GLY A 89 1.57 9.02 -20.45
N ALA A 90 1.07 10.00 -21.20
CA ALA A 90 1.79 11.20 -21.67
C ALA A 90 2.42 12.15 -20.61
N VAL A 91 2.39 11.82 -19.32
CA VAL A 91 3.19 12.47 -18.28
C VAL A 91 3.68 11.39 -17.32
N PHE A 92 4.99 11.17 -17.28
CA PHE A 92 5.61 10.31 -16.29
C PHE A 92 5.36 10.87 -14.88
N ASN A 93 4.47 10.23 -14.11
CA ASN A 93 4.25 10.52 -12.69
C ASN A 93 4.70 9.31 -11.86
N PRO A 94 5.90 9.33 -11.26
CA PRO A 94 6.37 8.24 -10.43
C PRO A 94 5.72 8.20 -9.04
N GLY A 95 4.96 9.23 -8.64
CA GLY A 95 4.45 9.44 -7.28
C GLY A 95 3.69 8.25 -6.66
N PRO A 96 2.67 7.68 -7.33
CA PRO A 96 1.88 6.58 -6.77
C PRO A 96 2.67 5.28 -6.67
N VAL A 97 2.31 4.41 -5.72
CA VAL A 97 2.77 3.01 -5.65
C VAL A 97 2.49 2.28 -6.99
N GLY A 98 3.45 1.50 -7.47
CA GLY A 98 3.32 0.67 -8.67
C GLY A 98 2.42 -0.55 -8.44
N ALA A 99 1.99 -1.22 -9.51
CA ALA A 99 1.34 -2.52 -9.35
C ALA A 99 2.38 -3.56 -8.86
N PRO A 100 2.08 -4.40 -7.87
CA PRO A 100 2.99 -5.47 -7.47
C PRO A 100 3.00 -6.58 -8.51
N ARG A 101 4.11 -7.31 -8.63
CA ARG A 101 4.10 -8.63 -9.26
C ARG A 101 3.40 -9.62 -8.35
N VAL A 102 2.81 -10.65 -8.94
CA VAL A 102 2.12 -11.72 -8.19
C VAL A 102 2.91 -13.00 -8.36
N GLU A 103 3.34 -13.59 -7.25
CA GLU A 103 4.09 -14.84 -7.22
C GLU A 103 3.37 -15.85 -6.32
N GLN A 104 3.53 -17.14 -6.61
CA GLN A 104 3.04 -18.21 -5.74
C GLN A 104 4.20 -18.79 -4.95
N GLN A 105 4.09 -18.79 -3.63
CA GLN A 105 5.12 -19.29 -2.73
C GLN A 105 4.49 -20.05 -1.57
N ASP A 106 5.00 -21.25 -1.27
CA ASP A 106 4.53 -22.09 -0.16
C ASP A 106 3.01 -22.36 -0.20
N GLY A 107 2.36 -22.30 -1.37
CA GLY A 107 0.89 -22.43 -1.49
C GLY A 107 0.09 -21.18 -1.07
N GLY A 108 0.76 -20.04 -0.90
CA GLY A 108 0.17 -18.71 -0.75
C GLY A 108 0.57 -17.76 -1.88
N THR A 109 -0.09 -16.60 -1.92
CA THR A 109 0.18 -15.58 -2.94
C THR A 109 1.01 -14.42 -2.36
N VAL A 110 2.11 -14.10 -3.03
CA VAL A 110 3.00 -12.99 -2.70
C VAL A 110 2.76 -11.82 -3.64
N LEU A 111 2.47 -10.66 -3.06
CA LEU A 111 2.50 -9.37 -3.74
C LEU A 111 3.93 -8.83 -3.62
N LEU A 112 4.65 -8.73 -4.74
CA LEU A 112 6.06 -8.38 -4.77
C LEU A 112 6.28 -7.01 -5.40
N HIS A 113 6.70 -6.05 -4.59
CA HIS A 113 7.32 -4.80 -5.00
C HIS A 113 8.82 -4.93 -4.93
N ALA A 114 9.40 -5.58 -5.92
CA ALA A 114 10.82 -5.62 -6.13
C ALA A 114 11.10 -5.44 -7.61
N PRO A 115 12.19 -4.81 -8.02
CA PRO A 115 12.50 -4.76 -9.44
C PRO A 115 12.79 -6.17 -9.96
N GLY A 116 12.34 -6.50 -11.17
CA GLY A 116 12.64 -7.79 -11.79
C GLY A 116 14.12 -7.90 -12.14
N ALA A 117 14.58 -9.10 -12.52
CA ALA A 117 15.87 -9.22 -13.19
C ALA A 117 15.86 -8.32 -14.43
N ALA A 118 16.95 -7.56 -14.65
CA ALA A 118 17.05 -6.69 -15.81
C ALA A 118 16.85 -7.54 -17.08
N ALA A 119 15.78 -7.28 -17.83
CA ALA A 119 15.62 -7.90 -19.13
C ALA A 119 16.76 -7.39 -20.03
N ALA A 120 17.49 -8.30 -20.66
CA ALA A 120 18.59 -7.98 -21.58
C ALA A 120 18.10 -7.38 -22.91
N THR A 121 16.93 -6.73 -22.93
CA THR A 121 16.39 -6.11 -24.12
C THR A 121 16.97 -4.71 -24.24
N ALA A 122 17.79 -4.52 -25.29
CA ALA A 122 18.31 -3.23 -25.69
C ALA A 122 17.15 -2.31 -26.12
N SER A 123 16.51 -1.65 -25.16
CA SER A 123 15.64 -0.51 -25.46
C SER A 123 16.49 0.64 -26.00
N ALA A 124 15.96 1.38 -26.99
CA ALA A 124 16.57 2.62 -27.46
C ALA A 124 16.47 3.75 -26.41
N ASP A 125 15.59 3.60 -25.41
CA ASP A 125 15.53 4.47 -24.25
C ASP A 125 16.67 4.09 -23.28
N PRO A 126 17.66 4.98 -23.04
CA PRO A 126 18.76 4.71 -22.12
C PRO A 126 18.32 4.45 -20.67
N LEU A 127 17.07 4.80 -20.29
CA LEU A 127 16.49 4.47 -18.99
C LEU A 127 15.70 3.17 -19.01
N GLY A 128 15.18 2.72 -20.15
CA GLY A 128 14.49 1.43 -20.31
C GLY A 128 13.51 1.06 -19.18
N SER A 129 13.56 -0.19 -18.75
CA SER A 129 12.80 -0.72 -17.60
C SER A 129 13.55 -0.53 -16.27
N ALA A 130 14.24 0.60 -16.11
CA ALA A 130 15.00 0.87 -14.88
C ALA A 130 14.08 0.94 -13.65
N PRO A 131 14.50 0.35 -12.52
CA PRO A 131 13.77 0.44 -11.25
C PRO A 131 13.59 1.87 -10.76
N LEU A 132 12.43 2.14 -10.17
CA LEU A 132 12.15 3.38 -9.46
C LEU A 132 12.25 3.15 -7.96
N ALA A 133 12.90 4.08 -7.25
CA ALA A 133 13.07 4.02 -5.80
C ALA A 133 12.73 5.36 -5.14
N VAL A 134 11.94 5.33 -4.07
CA VAL A 134 11.78 6.49 -3.18
C VAL A 134 13.02 6.58 -2.29
N GLU A 135 13.62 7.77 -2.18
CA GLU A 135 14.62 8.07 -1.16
C GLU A 135 13.94 8.44 0.15
N LEU A 136 14.07 7.57 1.14
CA LEU A 136 13.59 7.81 2.49
C LEU A 136 14.75 8.26 3.40
N LYS A 137 14.72 9.53 3.79
CA LYS A 137 15.75 10.16 4.63
C LYS A 137 16.00 9.43 5.96
N PRO A 138 17.16 9.65 6.61
CA PRO A 138 17.41 9.12 7.95
C PRO A 138 16.30 9.51 8.93
N GLY A 139 15.84 8.56 9.74
CA GLY A 139 14.78 8.74 10.73
C GLY A 139 13.37 8.96 10.17
N ALA A 140 13.22 9.08 8.84
CA ALA A 140 11.95 9.41 8.21
C ALA A 140 11.04 8.19 8.07
N GLU A 141 9.76 8.48 7.78
CA GLU A 141 8.72 7.49 7.54
C GLU A 141 8.03 7.75 6.20
N LEU A 142 7.78 6.67 5.45
CA LEU A 142 6.95 6.65 4.25
C LEU A 142 5.62 6.01 4.59
N SER A 143 4.53 6.76 4.42
CA SER A 143 3.15 6.25 4.55
C SER A 143 2.45 6.25 3.20
N ASP A 144 1.88 5.12 2.80
CA ASP A 144 1.17 5.00 1.52
C ASP A 144 0.20 3.80 1.52
N GLN A 145 -0.49 3.60 0.40
CA GLN A 145 -1.38 2.47 0.18
C GLN A 145 -1.45 2.05 -1.29
N PHE A 146 -1.79 0.79 -1.52
CA PHE A 146 -2.13 0.29 -2.85
C PHE A 146 -3.26 -0.73 -2.78
N VAL A 147 -3.97 -0.87 -3.90
CA VAL A 147 -5.00 -1.89 -4.07
C VAL A 147 -4.53 -2.86 -5.15
N HIS A 148 -4.63 -4.15 -4.87
CA HIS A 148 -4.44 -5.19 -5.87
C HIS A 148 -5.76 -5.93 -6.10
N ARG A 149 -6.08 -6.18 -7.38
CA ARG A 149 -7.20 -7.01 -7.80
C ARG A 149 -6.68 -8.33 -8.34
N PHE A 150 -7.10 -9.43 -7.73
CA PHE A 150 -6.73 -10.76 -8.18
C PHE A 150 -7.50 -11.12 -9.45
N THR A 151 -6.85 -11.86 -10.34
CA THR A 151 -7.49 -12.39 -11.55
C THR A 151 -8.21 -13.69 -11.22
N GLY A 152 -9.38 -13.91 -11.85
CA GLY A 152 -10.21 -15.08 -11.61
C GLY A 152 -11.22 -14.91 -10.46
N THR A 153 -11.92 -16.01 -10.16
CA THR A 153 -13.02 -16.05 -9.17
C THR A 153 -12.58 -16.56 -7.80
N ASP A 154 -11.44 -17.25 -7.73
CA ASP A 154 -11.00 -17.87 -6.49
C ASP A 154 -10.25 -16.87 -5.62
N ALA A 155 -10.66 -16.78 -4.36
CA ALA A 155 -9.96 -15.99 -3.36
C ALA A 155 -8.60 -16.65 -3.02
N PRO A 156 -7.52 -15.87 -2.86
CA PRO A 156 -6.28 -16.40 -2.33
C PRO A 156 -6.52 -16.90 -0.89
N LYS A 157 -5.94 -18.05 -0.54
CA LYS A 157 -6.06 -18.59 0.83
C LYS A 157 -5.28 -17.76 1.84
N ARG A 158 -4.07 -17.36 1.43
CA ARG A 158 -3.16 -16.54 2.22
C ARG A 158 -2.35 -15.60 1.34
N LEU A 159 -2.03 -14.44 1.89
CA LEU A 159 -1.37 -13.34 1.21
C LEU A 159 -0.11 -12.92 1.97
N ARG A 160 0.92 -12.47 1.26
CA ARG A 160 2.07 -11.80 1.86
C ARG A 160 2.46 -10.64 0.96
N TRP A 161 2.89 -9.53 1.53
CA TRP A 161 3.50 -8.45 0.76
C TRP A 161 4.98 -8.37 1.07
N CYS A 162 5.78 -8.25 0.02
CA CYS A 162 7.21 -8.08 0.07
C CYS A 162 7.59 -6.82 -0.70
N VAL A 163 8.38 -5.94 -0.07
CA VAL A 163 8.95 -4.76 -0.71
C VAL A 163 10.48 -4.84 -0.64
N ALA A 164 11.13 -4.57 -1.76
CA ALA A 164 12.59 -4.46 -1.81
C ALA A 164 13.04 -3.13 -1.22
N VAL A 165 14.05 -3.20 -0.37
CA VAL A 165 14.74 -2.05 0.22
C VAL A 165 16.25 -2.22 0.08
N ALA A 166 16.98 -1.12 0.03
CA ALA A 166 18.45 -1.11 0.03
C ALA A 166 18.98 0.16 0.72
N ALA A 167 20.23 0.14 1.16
CA ALA A 167 20.92 1.37 1.53
C ALA A 167 20.97 2.32 0.31
N PHE A 168 20.76 3.61 0.53
CA PHE A 168 20.79 4.59 -0.55
C PHE A 168 22.23 5.09 -0.78
N ASP A 169 22.77 4.83 -1.97
CA ASP A 169 23.99 5.43 -2.50
C ASP A 169 23.66 6.21 -3.77
N GLU A 170 23.65 7.54 -3.70
CA GLU A 170 23.29 8.43 -4.80
C GLU A 170 24.01 8.10 -6.12
N LYS A 171 25.23 7.54 -6.08
CA LYS A 171 25.99 7.14 -7.27
C LYS A 171 25.30 6.04 -8.10
N GLN A 172 24.40 5.29 -7.48
CA GLN A 172 23.63 4.22 -8.12
C GLN A 172 22.33 4.73 -8.75
N TYR A 173 22.00 6.03 -8.62
CA TYR A 173 20.72 6.59 -9.01
C TYR A 173 20.87 7.85 -9.89
N ARG A 174 19.84 8.17 -10.68
CA ARG A 174 19.80 9.36 -11.57
C ARG A 174 18.38 9.93 -11.65
N ASN A 175 18.29 11.14 -12.20
CA ASN A 175 17.04 11.82 -12.59
C ASN A 175 15.99 11.91 -11.47
N PRO A 176 16.32 12.48 -10.29
CA PRO A 176 15.36 12.57 -9.20
C PRO A 176 14.15 13.43 -9.59
N VAL A 177 12.96 12.87 -9.39
CA VAL A 177 11.69 13.58 -9.48
C VAL A 177 11.18 13.85 -8.08
N LYS A 178 10.97 15.12 -7.74
CA LYS A 178 10.41 15.49 -6.43
C LYS A 178 8.93 15.14 -6.39
N THR A 179 8.51 14.47 -5.32
CA THR A 179 7.11 14.14 -5.02
C THR A 179 6.82 14.40 -3.54
N ASP A 180 5.54 14.32 -3.15
CA ASP A 180 5.13 14.46 -1.75
C ASP A 180 5.70 13.35 -0.84
N HIS A 181 6.05 12.20 -1.42
CA HIS A 181 6.66 11.07 -0.71
C HIS A 181 8.19 11.18 -0.59
N GLY A 182 8.78 12.24 -1.15
CA GLY A 182 10.22 12.42 -1.28
C GLY A 182 10.72 12.32 -2.73
N PRO A 183 12.04 12.45 -2.95
CA PRO A 183 12.63 12.25 -4.26
C PRO A 183 12.44 10.81 -4.73
N ILE A 184 11.91 10.62 -5.92
CA ILE A 184 11.87 9.34 -6.60
C ILE A 184 12.97 9.30 -7.64
N TRP A 185 13.81 8.29 -7.53
CA TRP A 185 15.02 8.12 -8.30
C TRP A 185 14.89 6.96 -9.28
N THR A 186 15.55 7.08 -10.43
CA THR A 186 15.74 5.97 -11.35
C THR A 186 17.07 5.28 -11.03
N ALA A 187 17.01 4.01 -10.64
CA ALA A 187 18.19 3.21 -10.34
C ALA A 187 18.97 2.89 -11.63
N THR A 188 20.30 2.82 -11.54
CA THR A 188 21.17 2.59 -12.70
C THR A 188 21.94 1.29 -12.58
N GLY A 189 22.02 0.55 -13.69
CA GLY A 189 22.66 -0.77 -13.73
C GLY A 189 21.94 -1.84 -12.91
N ASP A 190 22.65 -2.94 -12.62
CA ASP A 190 22.12 -4.00 -11.77
C ASP A 190 22.19 -3.60 -10.30
N THR A 191 21.14 -2.92 -9.87
CA THR A 191 20.96 -2.49 -8.49
C THR A 191 20.48 -3.63 -7.58
N SER A 192 20.46 -4.89 -8.05
CA SER A 192 20.09 -6.06 -7.23
C SER A 192 21.05 -6.33 -6.07
N ALA A 193 22.33 -6.00 -6.24
CA ALA A 193 23.33 -6.10 -5.18
C ALA A 193 22.93 -5.18 -4.01
N GLY A 194 22.78 -5.75 -2.81
CA GLY A 194 22.41 -5.01 -1.61
C GLY A 194 20.91 -4.85 -1.35
N ARG A 195 20.04 -5.29 -2.28
CA ARG A 195 18.60 -5.31 -2.02
C ARG A 195 18.24 -6.45 -1.10
N GLN A 196 17.31 -6.20 -0.19
CA GLN A 196 16.68 -7.21 0.64
C GLN A 196 15.16 -7.04 0.60
N LEU A 197 14.45 -8.15 0.71
CA LEU A 197 13.00 -8.15 0.79
C LEU A 197 12.56 -8.01 2.24
N LEU A 198 11.79 -6.96 2.51
CA LEU A 198 11.07 -6.78 3.75
C LEU A 198 9.64 -7.28 3.52
N CYS A 199 9.28 -8.38 4.18
CA CYS A 199 8.02 -9.06 3.93
C CYS A 199 7.18 -9.21 5.20
N THR A 200 5.89 -8.87 5.14
CA THR A 200 4.91 -9.10 6.23
C THR A 200 4.89 -10.55 6.67
N PRO A 201 4.31 -10.95 7.81
CA PRO A 201 3.86 -12.34 8.00
C PRO A 201 2.82 -12.73 6.94
N TRP A 202 2.43 -14.01 6.91
CA TRP A 202 1.32 -14.45 6.06
C TRP A 202 -0.01 -13.93 6.60
N TYR A 203 -0.78 -13.24 5.80
CA TYR A 203 -2.16 -12.88 6.07
C TYR A 203 -3.08 -14.03 5.64
N ASP A 204 -3.76 -14.66 6.58
CA ASP A 204 -4.79 -15.66 6.31
C ASP A 204 -6.11 -14.95 5.94
N VAL A 205 -6.59 -15.19 4.72
CA VAL A 205 -7.76 -14.50 4.16
C VAL A 205 -9.06 -14.97 4.80
N GLY A 206 -9.14 -16.23 5.23
CA GLY A 206 -10.35 -16.79 5.85
C GLY A 206 -10.59 -16.28 7.26
N THR A 207 -9.53 -15.99 8.00
CA THR A 207 -9.58 -15.50 9.39
C THR A 207 -9.31 -14.00 9.52
N ALA A 208 -8.91 -13.34 8.44
CA ALA A 208 -8.52 -11.94 8.39
C ALA A 208 -7.46 -11.57 9.45
N ARG A 209 -6.38 -12.37 9.52
CA ARG A 209 -5.31 -12.22 10.52
C ARG A 209 -3.94 -12.52 9.92
N PHE A 210 -2.93 -11.86 10.45
CA PHE A 210 -1.54 -12.24 10.19
C PHE A 210 -1.13 -13.43 11.08
N VAL A 211 -0.41 -14.37 10.48
CA VAL A 211 0.16 -15.58 11.06
C VAL A 211 1.60 -15.74 10.52
N GLU A 212 2.48 -16.36 11.29
CA GLU A 212 3.86 -16.63 10.85
C GLU A 212 3.95 -17.64 9.70
#